data_AF-A0A4Y8C9V7-F1
#
_entry.id   AF-A0A4Y8C9V7-F1
#
_cell.length_a   1.000
_cell.length_b   1.000
_cell.length_c   1.000
_cell.angle_alpha   90.00
_cell.angle_beta   90.00
_cell.angle_gamma   90.00
#
_symmetry.space_group_name_H-M   'P 1'
#
loop_
_entity.id
_entity.type
_entity.pdbx_description
1 polymer ?
#
loop_
_entity_poly.entity_id
_entity_poly.type
_entity_poly.pdbx_seq_one_letter_code
_entity_poly.pdbx_strand_id
1 'polypeptide(L)'
;MKKEEYLEKVALANLWMRAYYEKDEPLASDEEYDALIRELRAFEEQNKDEISKDSPTQKIAPTIQSEFKKIAHLKRMWSMEDVFDESE
;
A
#
# COMPACT_ATOMS: atom_id res chain seq x y z
N MET A 1 15.72 -16.47 5.59
CA MET A 1 15.60 -15.13 6.18
C MET A 1 15.20 -15.26 7.64
N LYS A 2 15.82 -14.48 8.54
CA LYS A 2 15.37 -14.39 9.95
C LYS A 2 14.21 -13.39 10.04
N LYS A 3 13.38 -13.49 11.07
CA LYS A 3 12.26 -12.54 11.29
C LYS A 3 12.70 -11.08 11.34
N GLU A 4 13.86 -10.80 11.93
CA GLU A 4 14.43 -9.45 12.02
C GLU A 4 14.75 -8.87 10.64
N GLU A 5 15.42 -9.66 9.80
CA GLU A 5 15.74 -9.33 8.41
C GLU A 5 14.47 -9.16 7.54
N TYR A 6 13.41 -9.95 7.81
CA TYR A 6 12.10 -9.76 7.17
C TYR A 6 11.53 -8.37 7.47
N LEU A 7 11.54 -7.96 8.74
CA LEU A 7 10.98 -6.67 9.16
C LEU A 7 11.76 -5.50 8.55
N GLU A 8 13.09 -5.61 8.45
CA GLU A 8 13.92 -4.62 7.76
C GLU A 8 13.55 -4.49 6.28
N LYS A 9 13.38 -5.62 5.58
CA LYS A 9 12.97 -5.63 4.16
C LYS A 9 11.55 -5.10 3.96
N VAL A 10 10.63 -5.38 4.88
CA VAL A 10 9.28 -4.78 4.87
C VAL A 10 9.35 -3.27 5.05
N ALA A 11 10.19 -2.77 5.96
CA ALA A 11 10.38 -1.34 6.15
C ALA A 11 10.98 -0.68 4.90
N LEU A 12 11.98 -1.33 4.27
CA LEU A 12 12.59 -0.86 3.03
C LEU A 12 11.58 -0.80 1.87
N ALA A 13 10.79 -1.86 1.68
CA ALA A 13 9.77 -1.89 0.64
C ALA A 13 8.71 -0.79 0.84
N ASN A 14 8.30 -0.54 2.08
CA ASN A 14 7.41 0.57 2.40
C ASN A 14 8.04 1.95 2.13
N LEU A 15 9.35 2.10 2.40
CA LEU A 15 10.08 3.33 2.09
C LEU A 15 10.12 3.60 0.59
N TRP A 16 10.46 2.58 -0.22
CA TRP A 16 10.51 2.70 -1.68
C TRP A 16 9.13 3.00 -2.28
N MET A 17 8.09 2.29 -1.81
CA MET A 17 6.71 2.56 -2.20
C MET A 17 6.30 3.99 -1.86
N ARG A 18 6.64 4.49 -0.66
CA ARG A 18 6.34 5.88 -0.27
C ARG A 18 7.08 6.89 -1.15
N ALA A 19 8.35 6.64 -1.43
CA ALA A 19 9.16 7.53 -2.26
C ALA A 19 8.62 7.63 -3.70
N TYR A 20 8.14 6.50 -4.25
CA TYR A 20 7.49 6.45 -5.55
C TYR A 20 6.11 7.15 -5.56
N TYR A 21 5.20 6.78 -4.65
CA TYR A 21 3.80 7.24 -4.71
C TYR A 21 3.52 8.59 -4.03
N GLU A 22 4.27 8.99 -2.99
CA GLU A 22 4.03 10.25 -2.28
C GLU A 22 5.01 11.36 -2.65
N LYS A 23 6.26 10.99 -2.98
CA LYS A 23 7.34 11.98 -3.14
C LYS A 23 7.75 12.22 -4.59
N ASP A 24 7.32 11.37 -5.52
CA ASP A 24 7.78 11.39 -6.92
C ASP A 24 9.33 11.32 -7.03
N GLU A 25 9.96 10.63 -6.07
CA GLU A 25 11.42 10.48 -5.94
C GLU A 25 11.76 8.98 -5.77
N PRO A 26 11.75 8.16 -6.83
CA PRO A 26 12.04 6.74 -6.73
C PRO A 26 13.47 6.49 -6.22
N LEU A 27 13.58 5.75 -5.11
CA LEU A 27 14.86 5.36 -4.49
C LEU A 27 15.44 4.05 -5.05
N ALA A 28 14.64 3.32 -5.81
CA ALA A 28 14.98 2.05 -6.44
C ALA A 28 14.24 1.95 -7.78
N SER A 29 14.78 1.15 -8.69
CA SER A 29 14.10 0.81 -9.94
C SER A 29 12.94 -0.17 -9.69
N ASP A 30 12.04 -0.25 -10.67
CA ASP A 30 10.92 -1.20 -10.64
C ASP A 30 11.40 -2.65 -10.48
N GLU A 31 12.51 -3.02 -11.13
CA GLU A 31 13.09 -4.36 -11.06
C GLU A 31 13.59 -4.72 -9.65
N GLU A 32 14.22 -3.77 -8.98
CA GLU A 32 14.72 -3.94 -7.60
C GLU A 32 13.56 -4.09 -6.62
N TYR A 33 12.52 -3.26 -6.77
CA TYR A 33 11.30 -3.37 -5.96
C TYR A 33 10.60 -4.72 -6.19
N ASP A 34 10.46 -5.16 -7.44
CA ASP A 34 9.85 -6.43 -7.78
C ASP A 34 10.65 -7.64 -7.27
N ALA A 35 11.99 -7.55 -7.28
CA ALA A 35 12.85 -8.57 -6.68
C ALA A 35 12.63 -8.65 -5.15
N LEU A 36 12.57 -7.50 -4.47
CA LEU A 36 12.33 -7.41 -3.04
C LEU A 36 10.95 -7.98 -2.65
N ILE A 37 9.90 -7.63 -3.41
CA ILE A 37 8.55 -8.13 -3.19
C ILE A 37 8.46 -9.65 -3.40
N ARG A 38 9.14 -10.19 -4.41
CA ARG A 38 9.21 -11.65 -4.63
C ARG A 38 9.87 -12.36 -3.46
N GLU A 39 10.96 -11.80 -2.92
CA GLU A 39 11.62 -12.36 -1.73
C GLU A 39 10.71 -12.34 -0.49
N LEU A 40 10.04 -11.20 -0.24
CA LEU A 40 9.08 -11.06 0.86
C LEU A 40 7.95 -12.08 0.74
N ARG A 41 7.37 -12.25 -0.46
CA ARG A 41 6.33 -13.25 -0.71
C ARG A 41 6.80 -14.68 -0.44
N ALA A 42 8.00 -15.04 -0.89
CA ALA A 42 8.55 -16.39 -0.68
C ALA A 42 8.72 -16.69 0.81
N PHE A 43 9.11 -15.70 1.62
CA PHE A 43 9.20 -15.86 3.07
C PHE A 43 7.83 -15.96 3.74
N GLU A 44 6.87 -15.11 3.36
CA GLU A 44 5.51 -15.10 3.89
C GLU A 44 4.73 -16.38 3.57
N GLU A 45 4.98 -16.97 2.39
CA GLU A 45 4.37 -18.24 1.99
C GLU A 45 4.83 -19.41 2.87
N GLN A 46 6.09 -19.36 3.33
CA GLN A 46 6.68 -20.33 4.27
C GLN A 46 6.29 -20.04 5.73
N ASN A 47 5.98 -18.78 6.08
CA ASN A 47 5.75 -18.34 7.46
C ASN A 47 4.43 -17.56 7.58
N LYS A 48 3.31 -18.22 7.29
CA LYS A 48 1.98 -17.59 7.26
C LYS A 48 1.56 -16.95 8.59
N ASP A 49 2.04 -17.48 9.71
CA ASP A 49 1.73 -16.96 11.05
C ASP A 49 2.58 -15.75 11.45
N GLU A 50 3.62 -15.42 10.68
CA GLU A 50 4.59 -14.35 10.98
C GLU A 50 4.48 -13.14 10.05
N ILE A 51 3.47 -13.11 9.18
CA ILE A 51 3.27 -12.02 8.21
C ILE A 51 3.01 -10.70 8.96
N SER A 52 3.76 -9.66 8.61
CA SER A 52 3.54 -8.33 9.14
C SER A 52 2.30 -7.70 8.52
N LYS A 53 1.47 -7.05 9.34
CA LYS A 53 0.29 -6.29 8.86
C LYS A 53 0.66 -5.11 7.98
N ASP A 54 1.87 -4.57 8.16
CA ASP A 54 2.39 -3.45 7.38
C ASP A 54 3.10 -3.90 6.09
N SER A 55 3.10 -5.21 5.79
CA SER A 55 3.74 -5.72 4.58
C SER A 55 3.02 -5.21 3.32
N PRO A 56 3.76 -4.69 2.32
CA PRO A 56 3.17 -4.26 1.04
C PRO A 56 2.40 -5.38 0.32
N THR A 57 2.76 -6.65 0.55
CA THR A 57 2.10 -7.81 -0.07
C THR A 57 0.65 -7.97 0.39
N GLN A 58 0.31 -7.48 1.59
CA GLN A 58 -1.03 -7.57 2.18
C GLN A 58 -1.98 -6.46 1.71
N LYS A 59 -1.45 -5.42 1.04
CA LYS A 59 -2.26 -4.31 0.52
C LYS A 59 -3.07 -4.69 -0.72
N ILE A 60 -2.65 -5.74 -1.43
CA ILE A 60 -3.38 -6.26 -2.58
C ILE A 60 -4.39 -7.28 -2.04
N ALA A 61 -5.66 -6.90 -2.04
CA ALA A 61 -6.72 -7.80 -1.62
C ALA A 61 -6.77 -9.04 -2.54
N PRO A 62 -6.72 -10.27 -2.00
CA PRO A 62 -6.71 -11.48 -2.81
C PRO A 62 -8.11 -11.84 -3.37
N THR A 63 -9.17 -11.14 -2.97
CA THR A 63 -10.55 -11.51 -3.30
C THR A 63 -11.37 -10.31 -3.70
N ILE A 64 -12.11 -10.45 -4.80
CA ILE A 64 -13.09 -9.48 -5.26
C ILE A 64 -14.29 -9.57 -4.32
N GLN A 65 -14.54 -8.51 -3.54
CA GLN A 65 -15.79 -8.40 -2.79
C GLN A 65 -16.90 -8.06 -3.78
N SER A 66 -17.97 -8.86 -3.79
CA SER A 66 -19.11 -8.67 -4.69
C SER A 66 -20.01 -7.50 -4.30
N GLU A 67 -19.92 -7.03 -3.06
CA GLU A 67 -20.87 -6.05 -2.51
C GLU A 67 -20.18 -5.04 -1.58
N PHE A 68 -20.44 -3.75 -1.83
CA PHE A 68 -20.03 -2.67 -0.94
C PHE A 68 -21.10 -2.42 0.13
N LYS A 69 -20.72 -2.50 1.41
CA LYS A 69 -21.61 -2.12 2.50
C LYS A 69 -21.69 -0.60 2.62
N LYS A 70 -22.89 -0.06 2.82
CA LYS A 70 -23.07 1.36 3.15
C LYS A 70 -22.52 1.62 4.55
N ILE A 71 -21.58 2.56 4.65
CA ILE A 71 -21.03 3.04 5.93
C ILE A 71 -21.42 4.52 6.08
N ALA A 72 -21.92 4.88 7.26
CA ALA A 72 -22.23 6.27 7.58
C ALA A 72 -20.94 7.05 7.87
N HIS A 73 -20.78 8.24 7.28
CA HIS A 73 -19.68 9.14 7.60
C HIS A 73 -19.76 9.62 9.05
N LEU A 74 -18.60 9.77 9.71
CA LEU A 74 -18.53 10.27 11.09
C LEU A 74 -19.08 11.71 11.23
N LYS A 75 -19.01 12.51 10.16
CA LYS A 75 -19.56 13.86 10.06
C LYS A 75 -20.09 14.08 8.64
N ARG A 76 -20.96 15.08 8.46
CA ARG A 76 -21.41 15.48 7.11
C ARG A 76 -20.21 15.94 6.27
N MET A 77 -20.09 15.40 5.07
CA MET A 77 -19.14 15.88 4.05
C MET A 77 -19.80 17.04 3.29
N TRP A 78 -19.01 18.07 2.99
CA TRP A 78 -19.48 19.24 2.25
C TRP A 78 -19.41 18.96 0.75
N SER A 79 -20.38 19.46 -0.01
CA SER A 79 -20.28 19.56 -1.46
C SER A 79 -19.67 20.92 -1.79
N MET A 80 -18.72 20.95 -2.72
CA MET A 80 -18.27 22.21 -3.31
C MET A 80 -19.29 22.61 -4.38
N GLU A 81 -19.53 23.92 -4.51
CA GLU A 81 -20.25 24.50 -5.65
C GLU A 81 -19.29 24.67 -6.82
N ASP A 82 -19.79 24.49 -8.03
CA ASP A 82 -19.05 24.75 -9.25
C ASP A 82 -19.12 26.25 -9.58
N VAL A 83 -18.06 26.77 -10.21
CA VAL A 83 -17.98 28.14 -10.74
C VAL A 83 -17.71 28.05 -12.23
N PHE A 84 -18.58 28.65 -13.05
CA PHE A 84 -18.55 28.50 -14.51
C PHE A 84 -17.98 29.71 -15.25
N ASP A 85 -17.90 30.87 -14.60
CA ASP A 85 -17.30 32.08 -15.15
C ASP A 85 -16.63 32.96 -14.07
N GLU A 86 -15.83 33.94 -14.51
CA GLU A 86 -15.11 34.87 -13.61
C GLU A 86 -16.03 35.82 -12.81
N SER A 87 -17.32 35.91 -13.18
CA SER A 87 -18.28 36.85 -12.59
C SER A 87 -19.22 36.23 -11.55
N GLU A 88 -19.17 34.90 -11.37
CA GLU A 88 -19.80 34.19 -10.25
C GLU A 88 -19.06 34.37 -8.91
#